data_AF-F4R5H2-F1
#
_entry.id   AF-F4R5H2-F1
#
_cell.length_a   1.000
_cell.length_b   1.000
_cell.length_c   1.000
_cell.angle_alpha   90.00
_cell.angle_beta   90.00
_cell.angle_gamma   90.00
#
_symmetry.space_group_name_H-M   'P 1'
#
loop_
_entity.id
_entity.type
_entity.pdbx_description
1 polymer ?
#
loop_
_entity_poly.entity_id
_entity_poly.type
_entity_poly.pdbx_seq_one_letter_code
_entity_poly.pdbx_strand_id
1 'polypeptide(L)'
;MPPTTSLPIEIIQLIIFHFCDKAAYIQDDEYNSAEVKFLTQVSVRRSIRILEFMPPYYVENSKAMILALRYSLEALFIDRFPDHIPPDLRMSALPKLQLVRNTYMDGILNYPGWCEWTLFENVEIFITSYNRNSYFWAKILKEDKQFHLPPKLKHFVFIIEEGGTFEDDGLFPILKDQDIECHFRNKMDCYDILELIDKLGSKGPDREGAKHAIEDSLKDEYVV
;
A
#
# COMPACT_ATOMS: atom_id res chain seq x y z
N MET A 1 20.92 -12.04 -24.81
CA MET A 1 19.62 -11.34 -24.72
C MET A 1 19.92 -9.85 -24.70
N PRO A 2 19.27 -9.02 -25.53
CA PRO A 2 19.41 -7.57 -25.42
C PRO A 2 18.84 -7.12 -24.06
N PRO A 3 19.46 -6.15 -23.37
CA PRO A 3 18.93 -5.62 -22.13
C PRO A 3 17.59 -4.95 -22.39
N THR A 4 16.57 -5.30 -21.61
CA THR A 4 15.30 -4.58 -21.59
C THR A 4 15.56 -3.17 -21.07
N THR A 5 15.40 -2.18 -21.93
CA THR A 5 15.43 -0.77 -21.54
C THR A 5 14.13 -0.46 -20.80
N SER A 6 14.12 -0.60 -19.48
CA SER A 6 13.06 -0.03 -18.64
C SER A 6 13.18 1.50 -18.66
N LEU A 7 12.03 2.18 -18.66
CA LEU A 7 12.02 3.63 -18.51
C LEU A 7 12.58 4.02 -17.12
N PRO A 8 13.30 5.14 -17.01
CA PRO A 8 13.67 5.69 -15.70
C PRO A 8 12.43 5.94 -14.84
N ILE A 9 12.53 5.70 -13.53
CA ILE A 9 11.40 5.81 -12.59
C ILE A 9 10.80 7.22 -12.59
N GLU A 10 11.62 8.24 -12.82
CA GLU A 10 11.20 9.63 -12.92
C GLU A 10 10.28 9.86 -14.12
N ILE A 11 10.54 9.18 -15.25
CA ILE A 11 9.70 9.25 -16.45
C ILE A 11 8.37 8.54 -16.19
N ILE A 12 8.38 7.40 -15.51
CA ILE A 12 7.15 6.69 -15.11
C ILE A 12 6.32 7.55 -14.15
N GLN A 13 6.96 8.18 -13.15
CA GLN A 13 6.30 9.11 -12.23
C GLN A 13 5.73 10.33 -12.96
N LEU A 14 6.43 10.88 -13.94
CA LEU A 14 5.93 11.98 -14.77
C LEU A 14 4.78 11.53 -15.67
N ILE A 15 4.80 10.31 -16.22
CA ILE A 15 3.69 9.73 -16.98
C ILE A 15 2.48 9.55 -16.07
N ILE A 16 2.64 8.94 -14.89
CA ILE A 16 1.55 8.75 -13.93
C ILE A 16 1.04 10.10 -13.42
N PHE A 17 1.92 11.04 -13.11
CA PHE A 17 1.55 12.38 -12.66
C PHE A 17 0.82 13.14 -13.77
N HIS A 18 1.33 13.16 -15.00
CA HIS A 18 0.64 13.79 -16.13
C HIS A 18 -0.69 13.10 -16.44
N PHE A 19 -0.71 11.78 -16.40
CA PHE A 19 -1.90 10.99 -16.59
C PHE A 19 -2.92 11.22 -15.48
N CYS A 20 -2.51 11.43 -14.23
CA CYS A 20 -3.42 11.76 -13.13
C CYS A 20 -3.83 13.24 -13.13
N ASP A 21 -2.88 14.16 -13.26
CA ASP A 21 -3.11 15.59 -13.06
C ASP A 21 -3.59 16.30 -14.34
N LYS A 22 -3.04 15.95 -15.50
CA LYS A 22 -3.23 16.69 -16.76
C LYS A 22 -4.15 16.01 -17.77
N ALA A 23 -4.24 14.68 -17.78
CA ALA A 23 -5.09 13.96 -18.74
C ALA A 23 -6.59 14.15 -18.51
N ALA A 24 -7.00 14.78 -17.39
CA ALA A 24 -8.39 15.17 -17.14
C ALA A 24 -8.93 16.21 -18.15
N TYR A 25 -8.05 16.79 -18.98
CA TYR A 25 -8.39 17.86 -19.93
C TYR A 25 -8.39 17.45 -21.40
N ILE A 26 -8.15 16.19 -21.72
CA ILE A 26 -8.20 15.71 -23.10
C ILE A 26 -9.64 15.26 -23.36
N GLN A 27 -10.38 16.02 -24.18
CA GLN A 27 -11.69 15.59 -24.70
C GLN A 27 -11.53 14.23 -25.40
N ASP A 28 -12.52 13.35 -25.26
CA ASP A 28 -12.60 12.12 -26.03
C ASP A 28 -12.50 12.47 -27.53
N ASP A 29 -11.40 12.07 -28.17
CA ASP A 29 -11.20 12.26 -29.60
C ASP A 29 -11.95 11.14 -30.34
N GLU A 30 -13.03 11.52 -31.04
CA GLU A 30 -13.86 10.60 -31.83
C GLU A 30 -13.07 9.86 -32.94
N TYR A 31 -11.86 10.32 -33.28
CA TYR A 31 -11.00 9.69 -34.27
C TYR A 31 -9.94 8.73 -33.68
N ASN A 32 -9.87 8.59 -32.36
CA ASN A 32 -8.97 7.64 -31.75
C ASN A 32 -9.52 6.21 -31.89
N SER A 33 -8.87 5.43 -32.76
CA SER A 33 -9.31 4.09 -33.21
C SER A 33 -8.75 2.95 -32.35
N ALA A 34 -7.90 3.25 -31.36
CA ALA A 34 -7.66 2.30 -30.26
C ALA A 34 -8.98 2.16 -29.49
N GLU A 35 -9.36 0.95 -29.04
CA GLU A 35 -10.55 0.75 -28.19
C GLU A 35 -10.47 1.61 -26.91
N VAL A 36 -10.95 2.86 -27.00
CA VAL A 36 -10.84 3.91 -25.97
C VAL A 36 -11.53 3.50 -24.67
N LYS A 37 -12.47 2.55 -24.75
CA LYS A 37 -13.23 2.03 -23.60
C LYS A 37 -12.34 1.39 -22.52
N PHE A 38 -11.14 0.90 -22.86
CA PHE A 38 -10.30 0.15 -21.90
C PHE A 38 -9.30 1.00 -21.09
N LEU A 39 -8.94 2.20 -21.53
CA LEU A 39 -7.86 2.99 -20.90
C LEU A 39 -8.26 4.44 -20.61
N THR A 40 -9.52 4.68 -20.23
CA THR A 40 -9.88 5.99 -19.69
C THR A 40 -9.06 6.28 -18.44
N GLN A 41 -8.77 7.57 -18.19
CA GLN A 41 -8.06 8.00 -16.98
C GLN A 41 -8.74 7.49 -15.69
N VAL A 42 -10.07 7.48 -15.70
CA VAL A 42 -10.89 6.98 -14.60
C VAL A 42 -10.69 5.47 -14.43
N SER A 43 -10.70 4.70 -15.52
CA SER A 43 -10.48 3.25 -15.49
C SER A 43 -9.09 2.89 -14.95
N VAL A 44 -8.04 3.59 -15.40
CA VAL A 44 -6.66 3.35 -14.94
C VAL A 44 -6.46 3.79 -13.49
N ARG A 45 -6.99 4.95 -13.08
CA ARG A 45 -6.94 5.35 -11.66
C ARG A 45 -7.64 4.35 -10.76
N ARG A 46 -8.79 3.83 -11.20
CA ARG A 46 -9.54 2.81 -10.47
C ARG A 46 -8.84 1.45 -10.44
N SER A 47 -7.92 1.16 -11.36
CA SER A 47 -7.19 -0.12 -11.40
C SER A 47 -5.89 -0.12 -10.59
N ILE A 48 -5.32 1.04 -10.26
CA ILE A 48 -4.12 1.13 -9.42
C ILE A 48 -4.50 0.86 -7.96
N ARG A 49 -4.11 -0.33 -7.48
CA ARG A 49 -4.31 -0.82 -6.11
C ARG A 49 -3.06 -0.71 -5.24
N ILE A 50 -1.87 -0.67 -5.84
CA ILE A 50 -0.58 -0.63 -5.13
C ILE A 50 0.19 0.60 -5.59
N LEU A 51 0.77 1.32 -4.64
CA LEU A 51 1.70 2.42 -4.91
C LEU A 51 3.00 2.23 -4.14
N GLU A 52 4.11 2.20 -4.86
CA GLU A 52 5.44 2.32 -4.27
C GLU A 52 5.84 3.80 -4.17
N PHE A 53 5.99 4.27 -2.94
CA PHE A 53 6.24 5.66 -2.62
C PHE A 53 7.64 5.83 -2.02
N MET A 54 8.56 6.28 -2.86
CA MET A 54 9.95 6.57 -2.50
C MET A 54 10.27 8.00 -2.96
N PRO A 55 9.89 9.06 -2.22
CA PRO A 55 10.15 10.42 -2.66
C PRO A 55 11.65 10.73 -2.53
N PRO A 56 12.39 11.00 -3.62
CA PRO A 56 13.77 11.44 -3.48
C PRO A 56 13.81 12.94 -3.12
N TYR A 57 12.95 13.78 -3.72
CA TYR A 57 12.98 15.26 -3.55
C TYR A 57 11.63 16.00 -3.74
N TYR A 58 10.57 15.35 -4.24
CA TYR A 58 9.30 16.02 -4.61
C TYR A 58 8.12 15.62 -3.70
N VAL A 59 8.18 16.04 -2.43
CA VAL A 59 7.16 15.74 -1.42
C VAL A 59 5.77 16.28 -1.84
N GLU A 60 5.70 17.47 -2.44
CA GLU A 60 4.43 18.08 -2.83
C GLU A 60 3.68 17.33 -3.94
N ASN A 61 4.39 16.85 -4.97
CA ASN A 61 3.75 16.11 -6.08
C ASN A 61 3.23 14.75 -5.62
N SER A 62 3.87 14.15 -4.61
CA SER A 62 3.46 12.86 -4.09
C SER A 62 2.11 12.87 -3.40
N LYS A 63 1.75 14.00 -2.76
CA LYS A 63 0.45 14.22 -2.15
C LYS A 63 -0.67 14.07 -3.18
N ALA A 64 -0.57 14.83 -4.27
CA ALA A 64 -1.59 14.83 -5.32
C ALA A 64 -1.77 13.43 -5.93
N MET A 65 -0.68 12.68 -6.10
CA MET A 65 -0.72 11.31 -6.60
C MET A 65 -1.43 10.35 -5.63
N ILE A 66 -1.08 10.36 -4.35
CA ILE A 66 -1.73 9.49 -3.35
C ILE A 66 -3.21 9.83 -3.20
N LEU A 67 -3.56 11.13 -3.15
CA LEU A 67 -4.95 11.57 -3.08
C LEU A 67 -5.75 11.24 -4.33
N ALA A 68 -5.14 11.26 -5.52
CA ALA A 68 -5.78 10.83 -6.75
C ALA A 68 -6.15 9.33 -6.74
N LEU A 69 -5.45 8.52 -5.95
CA LEU A 69 -5.67 7.07 -5.78
C LEU A 69 -6.51 6.75 -4.53
N ARG A 70 -7.06 7.76 -3.84
CA ARG A 70 -7.74 7.61 -2.54
C ARG A 70 -8.76 6.48 -2.45
N TYR A 71 -9.50 6.24 -3.54
CA TYR A 71 -10.60 5.27 -3.58
C TYR A 71 -10.25 3.93 -4.23
N SER A 72 -9.00 3.75 -4.66
CA SER A 72 -8.50 2.52 -5.30
C SER A 72 -7.30 1.92 -4.58
N LEU A 73 -6.53 2.74 -3.85
CA LEU A 73 -5.30 2.31 -3.20
C LEU A 73 -5.59 1.37 -2.04
N GLU A 74 -5.05 0.15 -2.15
CA GLU A 74 -5.16 -0.92 -1.16
C GLU A 74 -3.84 -1.18 -0.44
N ALA A 75 -2.70 -0.93 -1.12
CA ALA A 75 -1.38 -1.05 -0.54
C ALA A 75 -0.51 0.18 -0.81
N LEU A 76 0.18 0.65 0.23
CA LEU A 76 1.13 1.76 0.14
C LEU A 76 2.50 1.31 0.65
N PHE A 77 3.53 1.36 -0.19
CA PHE A 77 4.90 1.01 0.22
C PHE A 77 5.69 2.30 0.43
N ILE A 78 6.35 2.43 1.57
CA ILE A 78 7.04 3.64 1.99
C ILE A 78 8.45 3.27 2.40
N ASP A 79 9.48 3.83 1.78
CA ASP A 79 10.85 3.42 2.08
C ASP A 79 11.27 3.73 3.52
N ARG A 80 11.18 5.01 3.91
CA ARG A 80 11.48 5.50 5.26
C ARG A 80 10.21 5.95 5.96
N PHE A 81 9.98 5.40 7.13
CA PHE A 81 8.79 5.63 7.91
C PHE A 81 9.14 6.15 9.31
N PRO A 82 8.39 7.13 9.87
CA PRO A 82 7.21 7.79 9.31
C PRO A 82 7.51 9.03 8.45
N ASP A 83 8.78 9.42 8.32
CA ASP A 83 9.21 10.74 7.85
C ASP A 83 8.80 11.10 6.43
N HIS A 84 8.74 10.11 5.54
CA HIS A 84 8.43 10.39 4.15
C HIS A 84 6.95 10.68 3.91
N ILE A 85 6.08 10.51 4.91
CA ILE A 85 4.66 10.82 4.77
C ILE A 85 4.45 12.34 4.89
N PRO A 86 3.99 13.00 3.81
CA PRO A 86 3.66 14.42 3.84
C PRO A 86 2.68 14.76 4.97
N PRO A 87 2.88 15.85 5.73
CA PRO A 87 2.02 16.23 6.85
C PRO A 87 0.53 16.21 6.55
N ASP A 88 0.13 16.70 5.38
CA ASP A 88 -1.27 16.77 4.97
C ASP A 88 -1.90 15.40 4.67
N LEU A 89 -1.09 14.41 4.29
CA LEU A 89 -1.57 13.04 4.07
C LEU A 89 -1.86 12.31 5.37
N ARG A 90 -1.23 12.70 6.48
CA ARG A 90 -1.41 12.07 7.80
C ARG A 90 -2.88 12.06 8.23
N MET A 91 -3.59 13.16 7.95
CA MET A 91 -5.01 13.32 8.29
C MET A 91 -5.96 12.95 7.14
N SER A 92 -5.44 12.36 6.06
CA SER A 92 -6.23 12.00 4.89
C SER A 92 -6.64 10.53 4.96
N ALA A 93 -7.93 10.26 5.13
CA ALA A 93 -8.47 8.90 5.10
C ALA A 93 -8.29 8.26 3.71
N LEU A 94 -7.68 7.07 3.65
CA LEU A 94 -7.64 6.23 2.46
C LEU A 94 -8.53 5.00 2.71
N PRO A 95 -9.82 5.05 2.31
CA PRO A 95 -10.83 4.08 2.76
C PRO A 95 -10.54 2.63 2.35
N LYS A 96 -9.77 2.41 1.28
CA LYS A 96 -9.38 1.07 0.82
C LYS A 96 -7.98 0.65 1.25
N LEU A 97 -7.20 1.53 1.87
CA LEU A 97 -5.83 1.22 2.26
C LEU A 97 -5.85 0.19 3.38
N GLN A 98 -5.50 -1.05 3.06
CA GLN A 98 -5.50 -2.20 3.98
C GLN A 98 -4.08 -2.61 4.36
N LEU A 99 -3.10 -2.31 3.52
CA LEU A 99 -1.72 -2.73 3.71
C LEU A 99 -0.77 -1.56 3.63
N VAL A 100 0.12 -1.47 4.61
CA VAL A 100 1.28 -0.59 4.54
C VAL A 100 2.54 -1.42 4.66
N ARG A 101 3.49 -1.15 3.76
CA ARG A 101 4.81 -1.75 3.81
C ARG A 101 5.85 -0.67 4.05
N ASN A 102 6.80 -0.94 4.93
CA ASN A 102 7.98 -0.10 5.07
C ASN A 102 9.29 -0.88 4.96
N THR A 103 10.33 -0.25 4.43
CA THR A 103 11.66 -0.85 4.36
C THR A 103 12.47 -0.51 5.61
N TYR A 104 12.36 0.72 6.08
CA TYR A 104 13.16 1.26 7.16
C TYR A 104 12.31 2.07 8.13
N MET A 105 12.49 1.85 9.43
CA MET A 105 11.95 2.69 10.50
C MET A 105 13.05 3.62 11.01
N ASP A 106 12.80 4.92 11.01
CA ASP A 106 13.70 5.87 11.67
C ASP A 106 13.45 5.85 13.18
N GLY A 107 14.32 5.15 13.91
CA GLY A 107 14.24 5.01 15.37
C GLY A 107 14.70 6.24 16.15
N ILE A 108 15.15 7.30 15.49
CA ILE A 108 15.64 8.52 16.15
C ILE A 108 14.48 9.38 16.67
N LEU A 109 13.30 9.27 16.05
CA LEU A 109 12.15 10.10 16.40
C LEU A 109 11.29 9.42 17.47
N ASN A 110 11.20 10.06 18.63
CA ASN A 110 10.38 9.65 19.78
C ASN A 110 8.86 9.83 19.55
N TYR A 111 8.35 9.64 18.33
CA TYR A 111 6.96 9.97 17.99
C TYR A 111 6.19 8.75 17.46
N PRO A 112 5.52 8.00 18.34
CA PRO A 112 4.59 6.96 17.93
C PRO A 112 3.25 7.48 17.41
N GLY A 113 3.02 8.80 17.41
CA GLY A 113 1.75 9.41 17.00
C GLY A 113 1.33 9.13 15.55
N TRP A 114 2.18 8.47 14.76
CA TRP A 114 1.79 8.01 13.43
C TRP A 114 0.68 6.95 13.48
N CYS A 115 0.59 6.11 14.51
CA CYS A 115 -0.49 5.11 14.60
C CYS A 115 -1.88 5.75 14.72
N GLU A 116 -1.93 7.00 15.21
CA GLU A 116 -3.15 7.79 15.38
C GLU A 116 -3.53 8.57 14.11
N TRP A 117 -2.70 8.54 13.07
CA TRP A 117 -2.99 9.22 11.81
C TRP A 117 -4.17 8.56 11.11
N THR A 118 -5.12 9.38 10.64
CA THR A 118 -6.28 8.94 9.86
C THR A 118 -5.90 8.12 8.62
N LEU A 119 -4.70 8.36 8.08
CA LEU A 119 -4.12 7.57 6.99
C LEU A 119 -4.14 6.06 7.25
N PHE A 120 -3.94 5.63 8.50
CA PHE A 120 -3.79 4.22 8.88
C PHE A 120 -5.04 3.61 9.52
N GLU A 121 -6.14 4.36 9.62
CA GLU A 121 -7.37 3.91 10.28
C GLU A 121 -7.92 2.59 9.69
N ASN A 122 -7.67 2.35 8.40
CA ASN A 122 -8.14 1.15 7.68
C ASN A 122 -7.08 0.07 7.49
N VAL A 123 -5.86 0.28 8.00
CA VAL A 123 -4.75 -0.66 7.79
C VAL A 123 -4.93 -1.88 8.68
N GLU A 124 -4.95 -3.04 8.03
CA GLU A 124 -5.11 -4.36 8.65
C GLU A 124 -3.78 -5.14 8.65
N ILE A 125 -2.90 -4.84 7.70
CA ILE A 125 -1.63 -5.54 7.48
C ILE A 125 -0.49 -4.53 7.48
N PHE A 126 0.50 -4.74 8.36
CA PHE A 126 1.73 -3.98 8.37
C PHE A 126 2.91 -4.87 8.01
N ILE A 127 3.66 -4.49 6.97
CA ILE A 127 4.81 -5.24 6.48
C ILE A 127 6.10 -4.46 6.75
N THR A 128 7.08 -5.11 7.35
CA THR A 128 8.36 -4.47 7.66
C THR A 128 9.54 -5.43 7.52
N SER A 129 10.75 -4.91 7.35
CA SER A 129 11.97 -5.73 7.40
C SER A 129 12.28 -6.18 8.82
N TYR A 130 12.43 -7.49 9.05
CA TYR A 130 12.82 -8.02 10.36
C TYR A 130 14.22 -7.55 10.75
N ASN A 131 15.21 -7.85 9.91
CA ASN A 131 16.63 -7.61 10.18
C ASN A 131 16.94 -6.12 10.45
N ARG A 132 16.17 -5.21 9.86
CA ARG A 132 16.39 -3.76 10.00
C ARG A 132 15.62 -3.14 11.15
N ASN A 133 14.45 -3.69 11.49
CA ASN A 133 13.49 -3.00 12.36
C ASN A 133 13.11 -3.79 13.62
N SER A 134 13.59 -5.04 13.81
CA SER A 134 13.25 -5.87 14.98
C SER A 134 13.57 -5.16 16.30
N TYR A 135 14.78 -4.61 16.43
CA TYR A 135 15.19 -3.86 17.62
C TYR A 135 14.27 -2.65 17.91
N PHE A 136 13.88 -1.91 16.86
CA PHE A 136 12.97 -0.78 16.99
C PHE A 136 11.61 -1.23 17.54
N TRP A 137 11.03 -2.26 16.92
CA TRP A 137 9.71 -2.79 17.33
C TRP A 137 9.76 -3.41 18.72
N ALA A 138 10.78 -4.21 19.02
CA ALA A 138 10.98 -4.79 20.34
C ALA A 138 11.12 -3.69 21.40
N LYS A 139 11.87 -2.62 21.11
CA LYS A 139 12.02 -1.49 22.02
C LYS A 139 10.68 -0.79 22.26
N ILE A 140 10.01 -0.33 21.20
CA ILE A 140 8.75 0.43 21.33
C ILE A 140 7.67 -0.41 22.01
N LEU A 141 7.47 -1.66 21.59
CA LEU A 141 6.40 -2.49 22.13
C LEU A 141 6.67 -2.97 23.56
N LYS A 142 7.93 -3.05 24.00
CA LYS A 142 8.29 -3.38 25.40
C LYS A 142 8.28 -2.17 26.33
N GLU A 143 8.86 -1.07 25.87
CA GLU A 143 9.17 0.08 26.74
C GLU A 143 8.01 1.08 26.79
N ASP A 144 7.28 1.26 25.70
CA ASP A 144 6.21 2.24 25.61
C ASP A 144 4.83 1.60 25.77
N LYS A 145 4.35 1.56 27.01
CA LYS A 145 3.00 1.07 27.35
C LYS A 145 1.87 1.92 26.77
N GLN A 146 2.16 3.15 26.32
CA GLN A 146 1.19 4.03 25.67
C GLN A 146 1.22 3.88 24.15
N PHE A 147 2.11 3.04 23.61
CA PHE A 147 2.13 2.76 22.20
C PHE A 147 0.86 2.02 21.78
N HIS A 148 0.02 2.71 21.02
CA HIS A 148 -1.17 2.14 20.42
C HIS A 148 -0.87 1.81 18.95
N LEU A 149 -1.24 0.61 18.52
CA LEU A 149 -1.22 0.25 17.10
C LEU A 149 -2.48 0.76 16.40
N PRO A 150 -2.46 0.90 15.06
CA PRO A 150 -3.66 1.28 14.31
C PRO A 150 -4.86 0.39 14.67
N PRO A 151 -6.07 0.94 14.78
CA PRO A 151 -7.20 0.27 15.43
C PRO A 151 -7.70 -0.99 14.70
N LYS A 152 -7.39 -1.13 13.41
CA LYS A 152 -7.76 -2.31 12.60
C LYS A 152 -6.58 -3.23 12.32
N LEU A 153 -5.39 -2.94 12.83
CA LEU A 153 -4.22 -3.76 12.58
C LEU A 153 -4.41 -5.14 13.19
N LYS A 154 -4.31 -6.18 12.35
CA LYS A 154 -4.48 -7.59 12.75
C LYS A 154 -3.24 -8.42 12.45
N HIS A 155 -2.48 -8.01 11.43
CA HIS A 155 -1.37 -8.80 10.91
C HIS A 155 -0.10 -7.97 10.83
N PHE A 156 0.95 -8.50 11.44
CA PHE A 156 2.32 -8.04 11.27
C PHE A 156 3.07 -9.03 10.39
N VAL A 157 3.67 -8.58 9.30
CA VAL A 157 4.45 -9.42 8.39
C VAL A 157 5.89 -8.95 8.36
N PHE A 158 6.77 -9.78 8.88
CA PHE A 158 8.20 -9.55 8.88
C PHE A 158 8.85 -10.18 7.66
N ILE A 159 9.53 -9.36 6.86
CA ILE A 159 10.34 -9.80 5.73
C ILE A 159 11.72 -10.20 6.25
N ILE A 160 12.08 -11.47 6.05
CA ILE A 160 13.40 -12.01 6.34
C ILE A 160 14.18 -12.08 5.03
N GLU A 161 15.43 -11.65 5.04
CA GLU A 161 16.34 -11.82 3.90
C GLU A 161 16.69 -13.30 3.72
N GLU A 162 16.96 -13.72 2.49
CA GLU A 162 17.31 -15.11 2.20
C GLU A 162 18.57 -15.53 2.98
N GLY A 163 18.47 -16.64 3.72
CA GLY A 163 19.54 -17.11 4.61
C GLY A 163 19.60 -16.42 5.97
N GLY A 164 18.70 -15.48 6.27
CA GLY A 164 18.56 -14.88 7.59
C GLY A 164 18.06 -15.89 8.63
N THR A 165 18.68 -15.89 9.81
CA THR A 165 18.20 -16.63 10.97
C THR A 165 17.20 -15.78 11.75
N PHE A 166 16.08 -16.38 12.13
CA PHE A 166 15.11 -15.77 13.04
C PHE A 166 15.44 -16.19 14.48
N GLU A 167 15.72 -15.20 15.33
CA GLU A 167 15.70 -15.37 16.78
C GLU A 167 14.49 -14.61 17.31
N ASP A 168 13.60 -15.28 18.05
CA ASP A 168 12.49 -14.61 18.73
C ASP A 168 13.07 -13.75 19.87
N ASP A 169 13.21 -12.46 19.61
CA ASP A 169 13.69 -11.46 20.55
C ASP A 169 12.62 -11.04 21.57
N GLY A 170 11.48 -11.76 21.62
CA GLY A 170 10.35 -11.47 22.49
C GLY A 170 9.33 -10.52 21.85
N LEU A 171 9.46 -10.21 20.56
CA LEU A 171 8.48 -9.44 19.81
C LEU A 171 7.18 -10.23 19.57
N PHE A 172 7.28 -11.54 19.33
CA PHE A 172 6.12 -12.38 19.03
C PHE A 172 5.12 -12.47 20.21
N PRO A 173 5.56 -12.74 21.46
CA PRO A 173 4.66 -12.73 22.60
C PRO A 173 3.91 -11.41 22.78
N ILE A 174 4.57 -10.26 22.54
CA ILE A 174 3.98 -8.94 22.76
C ILE A 174 2.90 -8.62 21.73
N LEU A 175 3.17 -8.92 20.44
CA LEU A 175 2.16 -8.76 19.39
C LEU A 175 0.97 -9.68 19.65
N LYS A 176 1.22 -10.91 20.10
CA LYS A 176 0.17 -11.87 20.45
C LYS A 176 -0.69 -11.40 21.62
N ASP A 177 -0.09 -10.78 22.64
CA ASP A 177 -0.82 -10.20 23.78
C ASP A 177 -1.72 -9.02 23.36
N GLN A 178 -1.51 -8.45 22.17
CA GLN A 178 -2.33 -7.41 21.55
C GLN A 178 -3.29 -7.96 20.47
N ASP A 179 -3.52 -9.28 20.45
CA ASP A 179 -4.34 -9.98 19.44
C ASP A 179 -3.86 -9.77 17.99
N ILE A 180 -2.55 -9.53 17.79
CA ILE A 180 -1.95 -9.38 16.46
C ILE A 180 -1.22 -10.65 16.06
N GLU A 181 -1.57 -11.17 14.88
CA GLU A 181 -0.89 -12.29 14.29
C GLU A 181 0.41 -11.85 13.62
N CYS A 182 1.48 -12.56 13.93
CA CYS A 182 2.80 -12.31 13.37
C CYS A 182 3.14 -13.38 12.32
N HIS A 183 3.59 -12.93 11.16
CA HIS A 183 3.94 -13.74 10.00
C HIS A 183 5.37 -13.46 9.55
N PHE A 184 6.08 -14.49 9.13
CA PHE A 184 7.41 -14.34 8.54
C PHE A 184 7.38 -14.79 7.08
N ARG A 185 7.94 -13.97 6.20
CA ARG A 185 7.98 -14.22 4.76
C ARG A 185 9.31 -13.79 4.17
N ASN A 186 9.64 -14.35 3.02
CA ASN A 186 10.73 -13.82 2.18
C ASN A 186 10.24 -12.58 1.42
N LYS A 187 11.11 -11.99 0.61
CA LYS A 187 10.74 -10.88 -0.28
C LYS A 187 9.54 -11.28 -1.16
N MET A 188 8.52 -10.43 -1.15
CA MET A 188 7.28 -10.57 -1.91
C MET A 188 7.23 -9.55 -3.06
N ASP A 189 6.66 -9.96 -4.19
CA ASP A 189 6.33 -9.07 -5.29
C ASP A 189 4.91 -8.47 -5.15
N CYS A 190 4.46 -7.70 -6.14
CA CYS A 190 3.13 -7.08 -6.09
C CYS A 190 1.98 -8.11 -6.11
N TYR A 191 2.13 -9.25 -6.78
CA TYR A 191 1.10 -10.28 -6.84
C TYR A 191 0.97 -11.00 -5.51
N ASP A 192 2.10 -11.36 -4.90
CA ASP A 192 2.14 -11.94 -3.56
C ASP A 192 1.43 -11.01 -2.55
N ILE A 193 1.64 -9.70 -2.66
CA ILE A 193 1.04 -8.70 -1.79
C ILE A 193 -0.48 -8.59 -1.99
N LEU A 194 -0.96 -8.60 -3.24
CA LEU A 194 -2.40 -8.61 -3.50
C LEU A 194 -3.05 -9.90 -2.98
N GLU A 195 -2.40 -11.05 -3.20
CA GLU A 195 -2.89 -12.32 -2.68
C GLU A 195 -2.90 -12.33 -1.14
N LEU A 196 -1.89 -11.73 -0.52
CA LEU A 196 -1.83 -11.55 0.93
C LEU A 196 -2.99 -10.70 1.44
N ILE A 197 -3.32 -9.59 0.76
CA ILE A 197 -4.49 -8.76 1.08
C ILE A 197 -5.78 -9.58 0.93
N ASP A 198 -5.90 -10.40 -0.11
CA ASP A 198 -7.11 -11.20 -0.32
C ASP A 198 -7.25 -12.34 0.70
N LYS A 199 -6.12 -12.87 1.21
CA LYS A 199 -6.09 -13.97 2.20
C LYS A 199 -6.24 -13.48 3.63
N LEU A 200 -5.51 -12.42 4.00
CA LEU A 200 -5.41 -11.91 5.37
C LEU A 200 -6.28 -10.68 5.59
N GLY A 201 -6.43 -9.83 4.58
CA GLY A 201 -7.38 -8.73 4.62
C GLY A 201 -8.78 -9.32 4.77
N SER A 202 -9.48 -8.82 5.78
CA SER A 202 -10.73 -9.37 6.27
C SER A 202 -11.66 -9.81 5.12
N LYS A 203 -12.12 -11.06 5.16
CA LYS A 203 -13.38 -11.51 4.54
C LYS A 203 -14.53 -10.69 5.12
N GLY A 204 -14.66 -9.42 4.73
CA GLY A 204 -15.82 -8.61 5.03
C GLY A 204 -17.04 -9.20 4.31
N PRO A 205 -18.24 -9.18 4.92
CA PRO A 205 -19.46 -9.77 4.36
C PRO A 205 -19.87 -9.22 2.98
N ASP A 206 -19.27 -8.11 2.52
CA ASP A 206 -19.66 -7.43 1.28
C ASP A 206 -18.84 -7.81 0.03
N ARG A 207 -17.75 -8.59 0.14
CA ARG A 207 -16.88 -8.88 -1.03
C ARG A 207 -17.40 -9.99 -1.94
N GLU A 208 -18.36 -10.81 -1.52
CA GLU A 208 -19.01 -11.81 -2.39
C GLU A 208 -20.02 -11.20 -3.38
N GLY A 209 -20.63 -10.05 -3.05
CA GLY A 209 -21.59 -9.37 -3.93
C GLY A 209 -20.96 -8.66 -5.13
N ALA A 210 -19.70 -8.21 -5.01
CA ALA A 210 -19.01 -7.47 -6.08
C ALA A 210 -18.43 -8.39 -7.17
N LYS A 211 -18.16 -9.67 -6.87
CA LYS A 211 -17.70 -10.63 -7.89
C LYS A 211 -18.81 -11.04 -8.85
N HIS A 212 -20.06 -11.17 -8.37
CA HIS A 212 -21.20 -11.48 -9.25
C HIS A 212 -21.66 -10.29 -10.11
N ALA A 213 -21.60 -9.06 -9.59
CA ALA A 213 -22.03 -7.88 -10.35
C ALA A 213 -21.15 -7.57 -11.58
N ILE A 214 -19.88 -8.01 -11.58
CA ILE A 214 -18.97 -7.80 -12.72
C ILE A 214 -19.11 -8.94 -13.75
N GLU A 215 -19.41 -10.17 -13.34
CA GLU A 215 -19.67 -11.29 -14.26
C GLU A 215 -21.04 -11.21 -14.95
N ASP A 216 -22.06 -10.68 -14.28
CA ASP A 216 -23.39 -10.52 -14.89
C ASP A 216 -23.43 -9.34 -15.87
N SER A 217 -22.65 -8.28 -15.64
CA SER A 217 -22.57 -7.15 -16.57
C SER A 217 -21.79 -7.45 -17.87
N LEU A 218 -21.11 -8.61 -17.95
CA LEU A 218 -20.35 -9.05 -19.13
C LEU A 218 -21.08 -10.13 -19.96
N LYS A 219 -22.23 -10.64 -19.50
CA LYS A 219 -23.01 -11.67 -20.22
C LYS A 219 -24.10 -11.10 -21.13
N ASP A 220 -24.44 -9.81 -20.98
CA ASP A 220 -25.51 -9.17 -21.76
C ASP A 220 -25.03 -8.49 -23.07
N GLU A 221 -23.73 -8.52 -23.40
CA GLU A 221 -23.20 -7.80 -24.59
C GLU A 221 -22.78 -8.69 -25.79
N TYR A 222 -23.06 -10.00 -25.78
CA TYR A 222 -22.86 -10.83 -26.98
C TYR A 222 -24.02 -11.79 -27.24
N VAL A 223 -25.12 -11.24 -27.76
CA VAL A 223 -26.08 -11.97 -28.60
C VAL A 223 -26.37 -11.13 -29.85
N VAL A 224 -25.62 -11.40 -30.92
CA VAL A 224 -26.05 -11.25 -32.33
C VAL A 224 -25.53 -12.44 -33.10
#